data_AF-A5YMH2-F1
#
_entry.id   AF-A5YMH2-F1
#
_cell.length_a   1.000
_cell.length_b   1.000
_cell.length_c   1.000
_cell.angle_alpha   90.00
_cell.angle_beta   90.00
_cell.angle_gamma   90.00
#
_symmetry.space_group_name_H-M   'P 1'
#
loop_
_entity.id
_entity.type
_entity.pdbx_description
1 polymer ?
#
loop_
_entity_poly.entity_id
_entity_poly.type
_entity_poly.pdbx_seq_one_letter_code
_entity_poly.pdbx_strand_id
1 'polypeptide(L)'
;MGITGMIYMVTMVFSLIALILSSSKAQYDYFQFTQQYQQAVCNSNPTPCKDPPDKLFTVHGLWPSNSSGPHPHNCTNTTLNAQTIKSLKAQLEIIWPNV
;
A
#
# COMPACT_ATOMS: atom_id res chain seq x y z
N MET A 1 15.61 -40.36 27.47
CA MET A 1 15.49 -38.96 27.92
C MET A 1 14.55 -38.92 29.12
N GLY A 2 14.96 -38.35 30.26
CA GLY A 2 14.11 -38.28 31.45
C GLY A 2 12.95 -37.28 31.30
N ILE A 3 11.98 -37.33 32.22
CA ILE A 3 10.79 -36.46 32.23
C ILE A 3 11.17 -34.98 32.09
N THR A 4 12.24 -34.55 32.77
CA THR A 4 12.80 -33.20 32.67
C THR A 4 13.22 -32.82 31.25
N GLY A 5 13.88 -33.72 30.53
CA GLY A 5 14.27 -33.49 29.13
C GLY A 5 13.08 -33.42 28.18
N MET A 6 12.04 -34.22 28.44
CA MET A 6 10.79 -34.16 27.68
C MET A 6 10.07 -32.82 27.89
N ILE A 7 10.03 -32.30 29.12
CA ILE A 7 9.44 -31.00 29.44
C ILE A 7 10.15 -29.87 28.69
N TYR A 8 11.49 -29.84 28.71
CA TYR A 8 12.26 -28.80 28.00
C TYR A 8 12.07 -28.84 26.49
N MET A 9 11.99 -30.04 25.89
CA MET A 9 11.72 -30.17 24.47
C MET A 9 10.34 -29.63 24.10
N VAL A 10 9.31 -29.96 24.89
CA VAL A 10 7.94 -29.49 24.63
C VAL A 10 7.84 -27.97 24.81
N THR A 11 8.46 -27.40 25.85
CA THR A 11 8.42 -25.94 26.07
C THR A 11 9.16 -25.19 24.98
N MET A 12 10.33 -25.65 24.53
CA MET A 12 11.08 -25.05 23.42
C MET A 12 10.28 -25.06 22.12
N VAL A 13 9.65 -26.19 21.77
CA VAL A 13 8.82 -26.31 20.55
C VAL A 13 7.61 -25.38 20.64
N PHE A 14 6.93 -25.32 21.79
CA PHE A 14 5.80 -24.43 21.99
C PHE A 14 6.20 -22.95 21.86
N SER A 15 7.32 -22.55 22.46
CA SER A 15 7.84 -21.18 22.35
C SER A 15 8.17 -20.81 20.90
N LEU A 16 8.77 -21.71 20.13
CA LEU A 16 9.06 -21.49 18.71
C LEU A 16 7.78 -21.30 17.89
N ILE A 17 6.77 -22.14 18.10
CA ILE A 17 5.47 -22.02 17.42
C ILE A 17 4.80 -20.69 17.78
N ALA A 18 4.82 -20.29 19.05
CA ALA A 18 4.27 -19.02 19.50
C ALA A 18 4.97 -17.82 18.83
N LEU A 19 6.30 -17.86 18.70
CA LEU A 19 7.07 -16.81 18.00
C LEU A 19 6.69 -16.71 16.52
N ILE A 20 6.53 -17.84 15.83
CA ILE A 20 6.15 -17.87 14.41
C ILE A 20 4.74 -17.29 14.23
N LEU A 21 3.80 -17.64 15.10
CA LEU A 21 2.41 -17.15 15.05
C LEU A 21 2.27 -15.68 15.48
N SER A 22 3.21 -15.16 16.28
CA SER A 22 3.20 -13.77 16.75
C SER A 22 3.76 -12.79 15.72
N SER A 23 4.32 -13.27 14.61
CA SER A 23 4.80 -12.39 13.55
C SER A 23 3.63 -11.65 12.92
N SER A 24 3.62 -10.32 13.06
CA SER A 24 2.67 -9.46 12.36
C SER A 24 2.88 -9.61 10.86
N LYS A 25 1.98 -10.31 10.16
CA LYS A 25 1.98 -10.32 8.70
C LYS A 25 1.75 -8.89 8.21
N ALA A 26 2.61 -8.44 7.29
CA ALA A 26 2.29 -7.26 6.50
C ALA A 26 0.92 -7.47 5.86
N GLN A 27 0.07 -6.44 5.88
CA GLN A 27 -1.31 -6.53 5.39
C GLN A 27 -1.41 -6.63 3.86
N TYR A 28 -0.25 -6.64 3.17
CA TYR A 28 -0.05 -6.77 1.73
C TYR A 28 1.30 -7.41 1.42
N ASP A 29 1.46 -7.94 0.20
CA ASP A 29 2.70 -8.58 -0.27
C ASP A 29 3.66 -7.61 -0.98
N TYR A 30 3.14 -6.68 -1.79
CA TYR A 30 3.94 -5.72 -2.57
C TYR A 30 3.19 -4.41 -2.81
N PHE A 31 3.91 -3.40 -3.31
CA PHE A 31 3.31 -2.16 -3.81
C PHE A 31 3.29 -2.12 -5.33
N GLN A 32 2.16 -1.68 -5.88
CA GLN A 32 2.08 -1.26 -7.28
C GLN A 32 2.19 0.26 -7.35
N PHE A 33 3.24 0.75 -7.99
CA PHE A 33 3.34 2.16 -8.37
C PHE A 33 2.74 2.31 -9.77
N THR A 34 1.55 2.91 -9.84
CA THR A 34 0.79 3.05 -11.08
C THR A 34 0.88 4.47 -11.62
N GLN A 35 1.05 4.56 -12.93
CA GLN A 35 1.06 5.81 -13.68
C GLN A 35 -0.03 5.76 -14.73
N GLN A 36 -0.58 6.92 -15.08
CA GLN A 36 -1.63 7.06 -16.08
C GLN A 36 -1.23 8.01 -17.19
N TYR A 37 -1.63 7.66 -18.41
CA TYR A 37 -1.41 8.50 -19.58
C TYR A 37 -2.47 9.60 -19.65
N GLN A 38 -2.10 10.84 -19.36
CA GLN A 38 -3.07 11.92 -19.11
C GLN A 38 -4.07 12.07 -20.27
N GLN A 39 -3.58 12.08 -21.51
CA GLN A 39 -4.43 12.27 -22.69
C GLN A 39 -5.46 11.15 -22.88
N ALA A 40 -5.11 9.89 -22.57
CA ALA A 40 -6.07 8.79 -22.65
C ALA A 40 -7.16 8.93 -21.58
N VAL A 41 -6.77 9.28 -20.35
CA VAL A 41 -7.72 9.50 -19.25
C VAL A 41 -8.67 10.65 -19.61
N CYS A 42 -8.13 11.79 -20.04
CA CYS A 42 -8.90 12.97 -20.43
C CYS A 42 -9.88 12.70 -21.57
N ASN A 43 -9.47 11.94 -22.58
CA ASN A 43 -10.33 11.61 -23.72
C ASN A 43 -11.41 10.58 -23.38
N SER A 44 -11.22 9.80 -22.31
CA SER A 44 -12.19 8.81 -21.83
C SER A 44 -13.20 9.36 -20.83
N ASN A 45 -12.90 10.52 -20.22
CA ASN A 45 -13.76 11.14 -19.21
C ASN A 45 -14.78 12.11 -19.84
N PRO A 46 -16.05 12.11 -19.39
CA PRO A 46 -17.05 13.06 -19.86
C PRO A 46 -16.80 14.49 -19.37
N THR A 47 -16.02 14.65 -18.31
CA THR A 47 -15.62 15.97 -17.78
C THR A 47 -14.30 16.39 -18.44
N PRO A 48 -14.25 17.56 -19.10
CA PRO A 48 -13.01 18.04 -19.71
C PRO A 48 -11.90 18.27 -18.68
N CYS A 49 -10.72 17.71 -18.95
CA CYS A 49 -9.50 18.06 -18.22
C CYS A 49 -9.19 19.55 -18.38
N LYS A 50 -8.84 20.20 -17.26
CA LYS A 50 -8.45 21.61 -17.26
C LYS A 50 -6.95 21.82 -17.40
N ASP A 51 -6.15 20.82 -17.05
CA ASP A 51 -4.70 20.92 -17.05
C ASP A 51 -4.16 20.66 -18.47
N PRO A 52 -3.25 21.52 -18.99
CA PRO A 52 -2.58 21.22 -20.24
C PRO A 52 -1.81 19.90 -20.09
N PRO A 53 -1.93 18.97 -21.05
CA PRO A 53 -1.30 17.65 -20.98
C PRO A 53 0.20 17.74 -21.30
N ASP A 54 0.92 18.56 -20.54
CA ASP A 54 2.36 18.79 -20.72
C ASP A 54 3.20 17.60 -20.24
N LYS A 55 2.62 16.67 -19.46
CA LYS A 55 3.24 15.42 -19.03
C LYS A 55 2.56 14.22 -19.69
N LEU A 56 3.36 13.29 -20.21
CA LEU A 56 2.83 12.06 -20.81
C LEU A 56 2.22 11.15 -19.74
N PHE A 57 2.93 10.97 -18.62
CA PHE A 57 2.48 10.15 -17.49
C PHE A 57 2.44 10.95 -16.20
N THR A 58 1.37 10.76 -15.43
CA THR A 58 1.23 11.23 -14.06
C THR A 58 1.03 10.06 -13.11
N VAL A 59 1.32 10.26 -11.83
CA VAL A 59 1.03 9.25 -10.80
C VAL A 59 -0.49 9.05 -10.74
N HIS A 60 -0.90 7.79 -10.81
CA HIS A 60 -2.27 7.39 -10.52
C HIS A 60 -2.37 6.98 -9.04
N GLY A 61 -1.45 6.14 -8.58
CA GLY A 61 -1.36 5.80 -7.17
C GLY A 61 -0.25 4.84 -6.79
N LEU A 62 -0.15 4.62 -5.47
CA LEU A 62 0.68 3.60 -4.87
C LEU A 62 -0.22 2.65 -4.08
N TRP A 63 -0.36 1.41 -4.56
CA TRP A 63 -1.40 0.50 -4.09
C TRP A 63 -0.79 -0.72 -3.38
N PRO A 64 -1.02 -0.91 -2.07
CA PRO A 64 -0.66 -2.15 -1.40
C PRO A 64 -1.47 -3.31 -1.99
N SER A 65 -0.79 -4.39 -2.34
CA SER A 65 -1.32 -5.45 -3.19
C SER A 65 -0.89 -6.84 -2.73
N ASN A 66 -1.74 -7.83 -3.00
CA ASN A 66 -1.47 -9.23 -2.74
C ASN A 66 -1.16 -9.97 -4.05
N SER A 67 -0.32 -11.00 -3.95
CA SER A 67 0.03 -11.87 -5.09
C SER A 67 -1.11 -12.84 -5.41
N SER A 68 -1.97 -13.09 -4.42
CA SER A 68 -3.16 -13.91 -4.54
C SER A 68 -4.26 -13.37 -3.63
N GLY A 69 -5.52 -13.50 -4.05
CA GLY A 69 -6.65 -13.02 -3.28
C GLY A 69 -6.85 -11.49 -3.40
N PRO A 70 -7.78 -10.93 -2.61
CA PRO A 70 -8.16 -9.52 -2.72
C PRO A 70 -7.06 -8.59 -2.21
N HIS A 71 -6.96 -7.41 -2.81
CA HIS A 71 -6.05 -6.34 -2.38
C HIS A 71 -6.66 -5.58 -1.19
N PRO A 72 -5.86 -5.19 -0.19
CA PRO A 72 -6.35 -4.40 0.93
C PRO A 72 -6.79 -3.01 0.46
N HIS A 73 -7.91 -2.55 1.01
CA HIS A 73 -8.44 -1.20 0.79
C HIS A 73 -9.18 -0.75 2.06
N ASN A 74 -9.32 0.56 2.26
CA ASN A 74 -10.02 1.14 3.41
C ASN A 74 -9.56 0.58 4.77
N CYS A 75 -8.24 0.38 4.96
CA CYS A 75 -7.69 -0.27 6.16
C CYS A 75 -7.95 0.52 7.45
N THR A 76 -8.12 1.84 7.34
CA THR A 76 -8.39 2.75 8.47
C THR A 76 -9.38 3.83 8.05
N ASN A 77 -10.19 4.31 9.00
CA ASN A 77 -11.10 5.46 8.79
C ASN A 77 -10.42 6.82 9.04
N THR A 78 -9.08 6.86 9.03
CA THR A 78 -8.33 8.09 9.27
C THR A 78 -8.35 8.99 8.04
N THR A 79 -8.85 10.21 8.20
CA THR A 79 -8.81 11.23 7.16
C THR A 79 -7.41 11.83 7.05
N LEU A 80 -6.97 12.09 5.82
CA LEU A 80 -5.71 12.78 5.54
C LEU A 80 -5.74 14.20 6.13
N ASN A 81 -4.81 14.51 7.04
CA ASN A 81 -4.54 15.88 7.47
C ASN A 81 -3.66 16.58 6.44
N ALA A 82 -4.22 17.49 5.64
CA ALA A 82 -3.49 18.18 4.57
C ALA A 82 -2.23 18.96 5.05
N GLN A 83 -2.14 19.31 6.33
CA GLN A 83 -0.95 19.97 6.88
C GLN A 83 0.28 19.05 6.87
N THR A 84 0.11 17.73 6.94
CA THR A 84 1.24 16.78 6.95
C THR A 84 1.94 16.69 5.59
N ILE A 85 1.24 17.03 4.51
CA ILE A 85 1.76 16.98 3.14
C ILE A 85 1.97 18.38 2.54
N LYS A 86 1.89 19.45 3.36
CA LYS A 86 1.96 20.83 2.89
C LYS A 86 3.22 21.12 2.07
N SER A 87 4.37 20.58 2.49
CA SER A 87 5.64 20.73 1.78
C SER A 87 5.67 20.05 0.41
N LEU A 88 4.85 19.02 0.21
CA LEU A 88 4.78 18.25 -1.03
C LEU A 88 3.75 18.81 -2.03
N LYS A 89 2.85 19.69 -1.57
CA LYS A 89 1.70 20.16 -2.35
C LYS A 89 2.07 20.63 -3.76
N ALA A 90 3.07 21.51 -3.89
CA ALA A 90 3.48 22.04 -5.19
C ALA A 90 4.02 20.96 -6.14
N GLN A 91 4.67 19.92 -5.61
CA GLN A 91 5.13 18.81 -6.44
C GLN A 91 3.97 17.89 -6.84
N LEU A 92 3.05 17.61 -5.90
CA LEU A 92 1.88 16.78 -6.15
C LEU A 92 0.97 17.39 -7.24
N GLU A 93 0.78 18.71 -7.24
CA GLU A 93 0.03 19.41 -8.30
C GLU A 93 0.65 19.24 -9.69
N ILE A 94 1.95 18.92 -9.79
CA ILE A 94 2.65 18.71 -11.06
C ILE A 94 2.69 17.21 -11.44
N ILE A 95 3.02 16.32 -10.49
CA ILE A 95 3.31 14.91 -10.79
C ILE A 95 2.13 13.98 -10.51
N TRP A 96 1.19 14.39 -9.66
CA TRP A 96 -0.02 13.65 -9.27
C TRP A 96 -1.29 14.51 -9.34
N PRO A 97 -1.57 15.18 -10.49
CA PRO A 97 -2.79 15.94 -10.69
C PRO A 97 -4.01 15.02 -10.77
N ASN A 98 -5.17 15.62 -10.55
CA ASN A 98 -6.45 14.98 -10.83
C ASN A 98 -6.83 15.20 -12.31
N VAL A 99 -6.58 14.17 -13.12
CA VAL A 99 -6.93 14.10 -14.55
C VAL A 99 -8.26 13.42 -14.81
#